data_AF-A0AAN6JQJ6-F1
#
_entry.id   AF-A0AAN6JQJ6-F1
#
_cell.length_a   1.000
_cell.length_b   1.000
_cell.length_c   1.000
_cell.angle_alpha   90.00
_cell.angle_beta   90.00
_cell.angle_gamma   90.00
#
_symmetry.space_group_name_H-M   'P 1'
#
loop_
_entity.id
_entity.type
_entity.pdbx_description
1 polymer ?
#
loop_
_entity_poly.entity_id
_entity_poly.type
_entity_poly.pdbx_seq_one_letter_code
_entity_poly.pdbx_strand_id
1 'polypeptide(L)' 'MVFRNDLVAVSKEQPGVIDKLMTDPTMPRTNEHACPACGADEAVYFQDQSKRTFNRMTLFYVCCTCNKLFTDAIEEENI' A
#
# COMPACT_ATOMS: atom_id res chain seq x y z
N MET A 1 -8.71 -7.91 -35.56
CA MET A 1 -7.61 -7.68 -34.59
C MET A 1 -7.95 -6.41 -33.85
N VAL A 2 -8.22 -6.49 -32.54
CA VAL A 2 -8.60 -5.33 -31.72
C VAL A 2 -7.42 -5.00 -30.82
N PHE A 3 -6.98 -3.75 -30.83
CA PHE A 3 -5.87 -3.24 -30.05
C PHE A 3 -6.38 -2.11 -29.13
N ARG A 4 -6.00 -2.14 -27.86
CA ARG A 4 -6.33 -1.10 -26.87
C ARG A 4 -5.04 -0.48 -26.36
N ASN A 5 -4.95 0.85 -26.47
CA ASN A 5 -3.82 1.64 -25.98
C ASN A 5 -4.29 2.49 -24.79
N ASP A 6 -3.99 2.03 -23.58
CA ASP A 6 -4.37 2.75 -22.35
C ASP A 6 -3.24 3.73 -21.97
N LEU A 7 -3.34 4.97 -22.47
CA LEU A 7 -2.38 6.07 -22.24
C LEU A 7 -2.36 6.55 -20.78
N VAL A 8 -3.50 6.42 -20.09
CA VAL A 8 -3.63 6.59 -18.66
C VAL A 8 -3.99 5.22 -18.11
N ALA A 9 -2.99 4.37 -17.96
CA ALA A 9 -3.18 3.18 -17.14
C ALA A 9 -3.49 3.71 -15.73
N VAL A 10 -4.76 3.72 -15.33
CA VAL A 10 -5.14 3.75 -13.91
C VAL A 10 -4.70 2.39 -13.37
N SER A 11 -3.39 2.22 -13.25
CA SER A 11 -2.80 1.08 -12.59
C SER A 11 -3.24 1.23 -11.15
N LYS A 12 -4.21 0.40 -10.75
CA LYS A 12 -4.57 0.20 -9.35
C LYS A 12 -3.26 0.19 -8.58
N GLU A 13 -3.11 1.08 -7.61
CA GLU A 13 -1.88 1.20 -6.83
C GLU A 13 -1.51 -0.19 -6.34
N GLN A 14 -0.31 -0.65 -6.71
CA GLN A 14 0.13 -2.00 -6.40
C GLN A 14 1.19 -1.91 -5.31
N PRO A 15 0.99 -2.58 -4.16
CA PRO A 15 1.92 -2.51 -3.05
C PRO A 15 3.29 -3.19 -3.30
N GLY A 16 3.53 -3.69 -4.52
CA GLY A 16 4.76 -4.39 -4.84
C GLY A 16 4.90 -5.72 -4.08
N VAL A 17 6.14 -6.10 -3.78
CA VAL A 17 6.47 -7.33 -3.04
C VAL A 17 6.44 -7.05 -1.55
N ILE A 18 5.50 -7.68 -0.85
CA ILE A 18 5.33 -7.53 0.61
C ILE A 18 6.05 -8.59 1.46
N ASP A 19 6.69 -9.57 0.81
CA ASP A 19 7.39 -10.64 1.52
C ASP A 19 8.58 -10.08 2.30
N LYS A 20 8.65 -10.36 3.60
CA LYS A 20 9.76 -10.01 4.52
C LYS A 20 9.97 -8.52 4.84
N LEU A 21 9.02 -7.64 4.51
CA LEU A 21 9.07 -6.24 4.95
C LEU A 21 9.21 -6.10 6.48
N MET A 22 8.61 -7.01 7.25
CA MET A 22 8.70 -7.01 8.72
C MET A 22 10.08 -7.26 9.28
N THR A 23 10.97 -7.86 8.50
CA THR A 23 12.34 -8.16 8.92
C THR A 23 13.33 -7.10 8.47
N ASP A 24 12.91 -6.17 7.60
CA ASP A 24 13.77 -5.11 7.12
C ASP A 24 13.83 -3.96 8.15
N PRO A 25 15.00 -3.69 8.75
CA PRO A 25 15.14 -2.61 9.73
C PRO A 25 15.15 -1.22 9.09
N THR A 26 15.26 -1.12 7.76
CA THR A 26 15.24 0.17 7.04
C THR A 26 13.83 0.68 6.79
N MET A 27 12.84 -0.20 6.94
CA MET A 27 11.44 0.15 6.73
C MET A 27 10.84 0.82 7.97
N PRO A 28 10.10 1.93 7.81
CA PRO A 28 9.51 2.63 8.92
C PRO A 28 8.30 1.87 9.48
N ARG A 29 8.10 1.97 10.81
CA ARG A 29 7.02 1.30 11.55
C ARG A 29 6.12 2.33 12.21
N THR A 30 4.85 2.00 12.32
CA THR A 30 3.84 2.78 13.06
C THR A 30 3.05 1.86 13.99
N ASN A 31 2.55 2.44 15.08
CA ASN A 31 1.60 1.82 16.01
C ASN A 31 0.25 2.55 16.02
N GLU A 32 0.01 3.45 15.07
CA GLU A 32 -1.17 4.31 15.03
C GLU A 32 -2.40 3.59 14.44
N HIS A 33 -2.18 2.56 13.63
CA HIS A 33 -3.23 1.87 12.88
C HIS A 33 -3.27 0.38 13.22
N ALA A 34 -4.32 -0.03 13.92
CA ALA A 34 -4.55 -1.43 14.24
C ALA A 34 -4.91 -2.24 12.99
N CYS A 35 -4.29 -3.41 12.82
CA CYS A 35 -4.56 -4.28 11.69
C CYS A 35 -6.03 -4.77 11.71
N PRO A 36 -6.81 -4.58 10.64
CA PRO A 36 -8.23 -4.97 10.60
C PRO A 36 -8.46 -6.49 10.65
N ALA A 37 -7.40 -7.30 10.51
CA ALA A 37 -7.50 -8.75 10.50
C ALA A 37 -7.12 -9.42 11.82
N CYS A 38 -6.15 -8.88 12.56
CA CYS A 38 -5.67 -9.50 13.81
C CYS A 38 -5.67 -8.54 15.01
N GLY A 39 -5.95 -7.26 14.80
CA GLY A 39 -5.99 -6.25 15.87
C GLY A 39 -4.63 -5.88 16.46
N ALA A 40 -3.52 -6.28 15.83
CA ALA A 40 -2.19 -5.86 16.26
C ALA A 40 -1.94 -4.41 15.83
N ASP A 41 -1.35 -3.61 16.72
CA ASP A 41 -1.08 -2.20 16.45
C ASP A 41 0.18 -1.97 15.61
N GLU A 42 1.13 -2.92 15.59
CA GLU A 42 2.39 -2.72 14.87
C GLU A 42 2.27 -3.06 13.37
N ALA A 43 2.58 -2.06 12.53
CA ALA A 43 2.63 -2.21 11.09
C ALA A 43 3.84 -1.47 10.48
N VAL A 44 4.38 -2.03 9.40
CA VAL A 44 5.36 -1.38 8.52
C VAL A 44 4.60 -0.62 7.43
N TYR A 45 5.01 0.61 7.10
CA TYR A 45 4.35 1.41 6.08
C TYR A 45 5.28 1.84 4.94
N PHE A 46 4.71 2.06 3.74
CA PHE A 46 5.43 2.54 2.56
C PHE A 46 4.49 3.20 1.54
N GLN A 47 5.03 4.02 0.65
CA GLN A 47 4.30 4.60 -0.46
C GLN A 47 4.33 3.68 -1.69
N ASP A 48 3.36 3.85 -2.60
CA ASP A 48 3.35 3.14 -3.89
C ASP A 48 4.74 3.20 -4.55
N GLN A 49 5.26 2.02 -4.94
CA GLN A 49 6.55 1.88 -5.61
C GLN A 49 6.52 2.34 -7.06
N SER A 50 5.35 2.73 -7.60
CA SER A 50 5.26 3.26 -8.95
C SER A 50 6.02 4.58 -9.09
N LYS A 51 6.92 4.65 -10.08
CA LYS A 51 7.72 5.86 -10.39
C LYS A 51 6.93 6.92 -11.17
N ARG A 52 5.61 6.95 -11.01
CA ARG A 52 4.74 7.85 -11.79
C ARG A 52 4.77 9.25 -11.20
N THR A 53 4.85 10.26 -12.07
CA THR A 53 4.86 11.68 -11.70
C THR A 53 3.59 12.10 -10.94
N PHE A 54 2.47 11.43 -11.18
CA PHE A 54 1.21 11.56 -10.43
C PHE A 54 1.02 10.30 -9.58
N ASN A 55 1.74 10.22 -8.47
CA ASN A 55 1.46 9.22 -7.44
C ASN A 55 0.49 9.86 -6.45
N ARG A 56 -0.67 9.23 -6.23
CA ARG A 56 -1.49 9.59 -5.06
C ARG A 56 -0.61 9.29 -3.85
N MET A 57 -0.55 10.20 -2.88
CA MET A 57 0.28 10.04 -1.69
C MET A 57 -0.32 8.99 -0.73
N THR A 58 -0.72 7.84 -1.26
CA THR A 58 -1.32 6.72 -0.54
C THR A 58 -0.22 5.94 0.18
N LEU A 59 -0.46 5.68 1.45
CA LEU A 59 0.38 4.82 2.27
C LEU A 59 -0.23 3.42 2.35
N PHE A 60 0.61 2.43 2.09
CA PHE A 60 0.34 1.03 2.34
C PHE A 60 0.90 0.65 3.69
N TYR A 61 0.15 -0.15 4.43
CA TYR A 61 0.55 -0.72 5.71
C TYR A 61 0.56 -2.24 5.60
N VAL A 62 1.53 -2.87 6.23
CA VAL A 62 1.59 -4.32 6.36
C VAL A 62 1.77 -4.64 7.83
N CYS A 63 0.92 -5.51 8.36
CA CYS A 63 0.96 -5.88 9.77
C CYS A 63 2.16 -6.79 10.10
N CYS A 64 2.89 -6.46 11.17
CA CYS A 64 4.05 -7.23 11.64
C CYS A 64 3.71 -8.64 12.14
N THR A 65 2.46 -8.88 12.55
CA THR A 65 2.03 -10.17 13.13
C THR A 65 1.44 -11.12 12.08
N CYS A 66 0.52 -10.63 11.24
CA CYS A 66 -0.23 -11.48 10.30
C CYS A 66 0.16 -11.28 8.83
N ASN A 67 1.10 -10.37 8.55
CA ASN A 67 1.60 -10.05 7.21
C ASN A 67 0.50 -9.66 6.21
N LYS A 68 -0.63 -9.14 6.71
CA LYS A 68 -1.71 -8.62 5.86
C LYS A 68 -1.48 -7.16 5.52
N LEU A 69 -1.71 -6.87 4.25
CA LEU A 69 -1.70 -5.52 3.72
C LEU A 69 -3.04 -4.83 3.93
N PHE A 70 -3.00 -3.58 4.34
CA PHE A 70 -4.14 -2.67 4.43
C PHE A 70 -3.70 -1.24 4.11
N THR A 71 -4.66 -0.37 3.83
CA THR A 71 -4.46 1.06 3.55
C THR A 71 -5.41 1.84 4.43
N ASP A 72 -5.02 3.03 4.86
CA ASP A 72 -6.01 3.95 5.42
C ASP A 72 -6.95 4.35 4.29
N ALA A 73 -8.23 4.11 4.48
CA ALA A 73 -9.26 4.48 3.52
C ALA A 73 -9.31 6.01 3.43
N ILE A 74 -8.54 6.60 2.51
CA ILE A 74 -8.89 7.89 1.95
C ILE A 74 -10.14 7.61 1.14
N GLU A 75 -11.32 7.91 1.71
CA GLU A 75 -12.58 7.87 0.97
C GLU A 75 -12.36 8.65 -0.34
N GLU A 76 -12.47 7.95 -1.47
CA GLU A 76 -12.54 8.61 -2.77
C GLU A 76 -13.88 9.36 -2.81
N GLU A 77 -13.94 10.55 -2.21
CA GLU A 77 -14.99 11.50 -2.54
C GLU A 77 -14.89 11.81 -4.04
N ASN A 78 -15.93 11.34 -4.73
CA ASN A 78 -16.33 11.58 -6.11
C ASN A 78 -15.67 12.81 -6.78
N ILE A 79 -14.96 12.57 -7.88
CA ILE A 79 -14.88 13.49 -9.02
C ILE A 79 -15.21 12.70 -10.28
#